data_AF-A0A150WSN1-F1
#
_entry.id   AF-A0A150WSN1-F1
#
_cell.length_a   1.000
_cell.length_b   1.000
_cell.length_c   1.000
_cell.angle_alpha   90.00
_cell.angle_beta   90.00
_cell.angle_gamma   90.00
#
_symmetry.space_group_name_H-M   'P 1'
#
loop_
_entity.id
_entity.type
_entity.pdbx_description
1 polymer ?
#
loop_
_entity_poly.entity_id
_entity_poly.type
_entity_poly.pdbx_seq_one_letter_code
_entity_poly.pdbx_strand_id
1 'polypeptide(L)'
;MNRALVPLLIVAVIALGLWGREQMKRSQTPATTSDFLTGQSGNGSATAGETSAQAQPQGQTQQGPPSKQAATNTVSDSKSNGNAKASLSKMSYFLLDAARGNKNFERIVSDLKKSGQNPVVTRDSNPASGDMFIIRTQSPLPGTRYFHAQYFTDENNKPFVQHMSFEFQPGPTSMADAVQTAIRNFALGEPTDRKADFVQWDLDEDYVLWIKQKAAKDLKDDPFKAYDPKTDVGTIQMTVELKIHDDGDKSHSH
;
A
#
# COMPACT_ATOMS: atom_id res chain seq x y z
N MET A 1 -25.59 38.98 -12.02
CA MET A 1 -25.20 37.94 -11.05
C MET A 1 -23.91 37.29 -11.56
N ASN A 2 -22.82 37.42 -10.81
CA ASN A 2 -21.45 37.18 -11.25
C ASN A 2 -21.15 35.68 -11.44
N ARG A 3 -20.82 35.29 -12.68
CA ARG A 3 -20.45 33.93 -13.11
C ARG A 3 -18.94 33.83 -13.42
N ALA A 4 -18.08 34.04 -12.43
CA ALA A 4 -16.62 34.08 -12.66
C ALA A 4 -15.77 33.46 -11.53
N LEU A 5 -16.28 32.51 -10.76
CA LEU A 5 -15.54 31.99 -9.57
C LEU A 5 -15.37 30.47 -9.49
N VAL A 6 -15.69 29.70 -10.54
CA VAL A 6 -15.55 28.23 -10.49
C VAL A 6 -14.20 27.68 -11.02
N PRO A 7 -13.49 28.27 -12.01
CA PRO A 7 -12.27 27.63 -12.54
C PRO A 7 -11.01 27.84 -11.67
N LEU A 8 -11.09 28.58 -10.57
CA LEU A 8 -9.92 28.91 -9.72
C LEU A 8 -9.61 27.84 -8.65
N LEU A 9 -10.53 26.91 -8.38
CA LEU A 9 -10.36 25.87 -7.36
C LEU A 9 -9.54 24.66 -7.85
N ILE A 10 -9.58 24.33 -9.15
CA ILE A 10 -8.94 23.12 -9.70
C ILE A 10 -7.42 23.33 -9.92
N VAL A 11 -6.99 24.55 -10.26
CA VAL A 11 -5.55 24.87 -10.43
C VAL A 11 -4.80 24.88 -9.08
N ALA A 12 -5.49 25.17 -7.97
CA ALA A 12 -4.90 25.19 -6.64
C ALA A 12 -4.52 23.78 -6.13
N VAL A 13 -5.29 22.75 -6.49
CA VAL A 13 -5.04 21.36 -6.05
C VAL A 13 -3.78 20.78 -6.69
N ILE A 14 -3.51 21.09 -7.97
CA ILE A 14 -2.31 20.62 -8.69
C ILE A 14 -1.05 21.37 -8.23
N ALA A 15 -1.15 22.67 -7.94
CA ALA A 15 -0.02 23.46 -7.43
C ALA A 15 0.37 23.10 -5.97
N LEU A 16 -0.61 22.75 -5.12
CA LEU A 16 -0.36 22.29 -3.75
C LEU A 16 0.28 20.88 -3.69
N GLY A 17 0.02 20.02 -4.68
CA GLY A 17 0.66 18.70 -4.79
C GLY A 17 2.17 18.75 -5.00
N LEU A 18 2.69 19.79 -5.65
CA LEU A 18 4.12 19.98 -5.86
C LEU A 18 4.82 20.69 -4.68
N TRP A 19 4.11 21.54 -3.93
CA TRP A 19 4.69 22.22 -2.75
C TRP A 19 4.64 21.35 -1.47
N GLY A 20 3.65 20.47 -1.33
CA GLY A 20 3.53 19.53 -0.21
C GLY A 20 4.65 18.48 -0.14
N ARG A 21 5.29 18.16 -1.27
CA ARG A 21 6.42 17.21 -1.33
C ARG A 21 7.68 17.72 -0.61
N GLU A 22 7.86 19.03 -0.48
CA GLU A 22 9.03 19.62 0.19
C GLU A 22 8.85 19.72 1.72
N GLN A 23 7.60 19.84 2.21
CA GLN A 23 7.28 19.93 3.64
C GLN A 23 7.22 18.57 4.34
N MET A 24 6.91 17.48 3.63
CA MET A 24 6.83 16.12 4.20
C MET A 24 8.18 15.55 4.70
N LYS A 25 9.32 16.19 4.43
CA LYS A 25 10.62 15.81 5.01
C LYS A 25 10.85 16.33 6.44
N ARG A 26 9.99 17.21 6.97
CA ARG A 26 10.27 17.91 8.25
C ARG A 26 9.38 17.55 9.44
N SER A 27 8.32 16.76 9.25
CA SER A 27 7.34 16.54 10.32
C SER A 27 6.85 15.09 10.35
N GLN A 28 7.70 14.17 10.80
CA GLN A 28 7.24 12.85 11.25
C GLN A 28 7.58 12.70 12.73
N THR A 29 6.72 13.23 13.59
CA THR A 29 6.69 12.82 14.99
C THR A 29 5.78 11.58 15.06
N PRO A 30 6.27 10.41 15.49
CA PRO A 30 5.41 9.24 15.64
C PRO A 30 4.35 9.52 16.72
N ALA A 31 3.07 9.47 16.33
CA ALA A 31 1.97 9.53 17.27
C ALA A 31 1.86 8.17 18.00
N THR A 32 2.06 8.18 19.31
CA THR A 32 1.89 6.99 20.16
C THR A 32 0.41 6.60 20.19
N THR A 33 0.11 5.38 19.77
CA THR A 33 -1.26 4.84 19.60
C THR A 33 -1.91 4.41 20.93
N SER A 34 -1.57 5.03 22.06
CA SER A 34 -2.13 4.68 23.38
C SER A 34 -3.41 5.42 23.74
N ASP A 35 -3.67 6.60 23.14
CA ASP A 35 -4.65 7.53 23.74
C ASP A 35 -6.07 7.41 23.17
N PHE A 36 -6.33 6.49 22.25
CA PHE A 36 -7.68 6.28 21.69
C PHE A 36 -8.49 5.18 22.38
N LEU A 37 -7.87 4.35 23.24
CA LEU A 37 -8.55 3.18 23.84
C LEU A 37 -8.83 3.28 25.35
N THR A 38 -8.39 4.32 26.05
CA THR A 38 -8.68 4.48 27.47
C THR A 38 -8.86 5.94 27.84
N GLY A 39 -10.09 6.35 28.11
CA GLY A 39 -10.35 7.55 28.87
C GLY A 39 -9.86 7.37 30.30
N GLN A 40 -8.67 7.89 30.61
CA GLN A 40 -8.25 8.10 31.99
C GLN A 40 -7.25 9.26 32.08
N SER A 41 -7.65 10.27 32.84
CA SER A 41 -6.88 11.47 33.19
C SER A 41 -5.62 11.11 33.98
N GLY A 42 -4.47 11.66 33.58
CA GLY A 42 -3.20 11.50 34.29
C GLY A 42 -2.20 12.61 33.92
N ASN A 43 -1.87 13.42 34.93
CA ASN A 43 -1.00 14.61 34.91
C ASN A 43 0.50 14.25 34.98
N GLY A 44 1.34 15.01 34.25
CA GLY A 44 2.75 15.34 34.56
C GLY A 44 3.81 14.26 34.29
N SER A 45 5.10 14.54 34.07
CA SER A 45 5.91 15.75 33.83
C SER A 45 7.37 15.28 33.63
N ALA A 46 8.12 15.88 32.68
CA ALA A 46 9.59 15.92 32.52
C ALA A 46 10.36 14.57 32.38
N THR A 47 11.47 14.41 31.64
CA THR A 47 12.66 15.28 31.57
C THR A 47 13.56 14.84 30.39
N ALA A 48 14.30 15.80 29.84
CA ALA A 48 15.29 15.67 28.79
C ALA A 48 16.54 14.83 29.17
N GLY A 49 17.21 14.28 28.14
CA GLY A 49 18.53 13.67 28.25
C GLY A 49 19.16 13.53 26.86
N GLU A 50 19.88 14.57 26.43
CA GLU A 50 20.82 14.53 25.31
C GLU A 50 21.98 13.60 25.61
N THR A 51 22.39 12.76 24.66
CA THR A 51 23.79 12.34 24.57
C THR A 51 24.19 12.07 23.13
N SER A 52 25.01 12.97 22.63
CA SER A 52 25.78 12.93 21.39
C SER A 52 27.06 12.09 21.52
N ALA A 53 27.69 11.81 20.36
CA ALA A 53 28.99 11.16 20.11
C ALA A 53 28.87 9.65 19.77
N GLN A 54 29.60 9.05 18.83
CA GLN A 54 30.75 9.50 18.05
C GLN A 54 30.88 8.52 16.87
N ALA A 55 31.16 9.04 15.67
CA ALA A 55 31.54 8.24 14.50
C ALA A 55 33.05 7.97 14.51
N GLN A 56 33.47 6.78 14.06
CA GLN A 56 34.70 6.43 13.30
C GLN A 56 34.93 4.88 13.32
N PRO A 57 35.82 4.29 12.49
CA PRO A 57 35.79 4.20 11.03
C PRO A 57 36.01 2.75 10.52
N GLN A 58 36.06 2.63 9.19
CA GLN A 58 36.30 1.48 8.30
C GLN A 58 37.31 0.40 8.75
N GLY A 59 36.99 -0.86 8.39
CA GLY A 59 37.91 -2.02 8.46
C GLY A 59 37.63 -3.08 7.39
N GLN A 60 38.37 -2.97 6.29
CA GLN A 60 38.95 -4.00 5.40
C GLN A 60 38.28 -5.38 5.18
N THR A 61 38.02 -5.59 3.89
CA THR A 61 37.99 -6.82 3.07
C THR A 61 38.79 -8.04 3.58
N GLN A 62 38.11 -9.20 3.60
CA GLN A 62 38.72 -10.50 3.34
C GLN A 62 37.94 -11.23 2.23
N GLN A 63 38.57 -11.37 1.06
CA GLN A 63 38.13 -12.24 -0.02
C GLN A 63 38.58 -13.67 0.29
N GLY A 64 37.63 -14.56 0.54
CA GLY A 64 37.85 -16.01 0.61
C GLY A 64 37.68 -16.68 -0.77
N PRO A 65 38.34 -17.83 -1.00
CA PRO A 65 38.31 -18.56 -2.27
C PRO A 65 36.93 -19.19 -2.57
N PRO A 66 36.59 -19.41 -3.85
CA PRO A 66 35.27 -19.89 -4.26
C PRO A 66 35.06 -21.37 -3.89
N SER A 67 34.15 -21.63 -2.97
CA SER A 67 33.72 -22.99 -2.62
C SER A 67 32.78 -23.54 -3.69
N LYS A 68 33.24 -24.55 -4.43
CA LYS A 68 32.40 -25.49 -5.19
C LYS A 68 31.62 -26.38 -4.22
N GLN A 69 30.35 -26.08 -3.98
CA GLN A 69 29.35 -27.04 -3.46
C GLN A 69 28.05 -26.80 -4.26
N ALA A 70 27.79 -27.62 -5.27
CA ALA A 70 27.10 -28.91 -5.18
C ALA A 70 25.59 -28.73 -5.05
N ALA A 71 24.93 -28.98 -6.17
CA ALA A 71 23.49 -29.09 -6.32
C ALA A 71 22.94 -30.22 -5.47
N THR A 72 21.93 -29.93 -4.64
CA THR A 72 20.80 -30.81 -4.27
C THR A 72 20.02 -30.11 -3.16
N ASN A 73 18.87 -29.50 -3.48
CA ASN A 73 17.83 -29.12 -2.51
C ASN A 73 16.51 -28.81 -3.26
N THR A 74 15.88 -29.83 -3.84
CA THR A 74 14.64 -29.67 -4.63
C THR A 74 13.36 -30.06 -3.89
N VAL A 75 13.42 -30.37 -2.59
CA VAL A 75 12.26 -30.85 -1.80
C VAL A 75 11.61 -29.74 -0.95
N SER A 76 12.29 -28.60 -0.76
CA SER A 76 11.75 -27.48 0.06
C SER A 76 10.80 -26.54 -0.70
N ASP A 77 10.75 -26.60 -2.03
CA ASP A 77 10.03 -25.60 -2.84
C ASP A 77 8.51 -25.82 -2.85
N SER A 78 8.04 -27.06 -2.76
CA SER A 78 6.61 -27.37 -2.85
C SER A 78 5.81 -26.91 -1.62
N LYS A 79 6.38 -27.01 -0.41
CA LYS A 79 5.71 -26.56 0.82
C LYS A 79 5.73 -25.04 0.97
N SER A 80 6.83 -24.41 0.52
CA SER A 80 6.96 -22.94 0.41
C SER A 80 5.86 -22.34 -0.47
N ASN A 81 5.63 -22.94 -1.65
CA ASN A 81 4.64 -22.44 -2.61
C ASN A 81 3.19 -22.56 -2.14
N GLY A 82 2.83 -23.60 -1.36
CA GLY A 82 1.48 -23.75 -0.82
C GLY A 82 1.08 -22.61 0.11
N ASN A 83 2.00 -22.18 0.98
CA ASN A 83 1.77 -21.08 1.93
C ASN A 83 1.65 -19.72 1.20
N ALA A 84 2.42 -19.53 0.13
CA ALA A 84 2.35 -18.31 -0.67
C ALA A 84 0.98 -18.13 -1.34
N LYS A 85 0.42 -19.19 -1.93
CA LYS A 85 -0.91 -19.14 -2.56
C LYS A 85 -2.04 -18.89 -1.56
N ALA A 86 -1.97 -19.50 -0.38
CA ALA A 86 -2.92 -19.24 0.71
C ALA A 86 -2.85 -17.77 1.17
N SER A 87 -1.64 -17.23 1.27
CA SER A 87 -1.40 -15.83 1.62
C SER A 87 -1.93 -14.88 0.56
N LEU A 88 -1.67 -15.15 -0.73
CA LEU A 88 -2.22 -14.39 -1.85
C LEU A 88 -3.75 -14.33 -1.80
N SER A 89 -4.41 -15.47 -1.58
CA SER A 89 -5.87 -15.53 -1.44
C SER A 89 -6.35 -14.69 -0.25
N LYS A 90 -5.74 -14.85 0.93
CA LYS A 90 -6.08 -14.08 2.13
C LYS A 90 -5.91 -12.57 1.94
N MET A 91 -4.82 -12.13 1.31
CA MET A 91 -4.58 -10.72 1.02
C MET A 91 -5.59 -10.16 0.01
N SER A 92 -5.93 -10.94 -1.02
CA SER A 92 -6.98 -10.58 -1.97
C SER A 92 -8.35 -10.44 -1.30
N TYR A 93 -8.66 -11.23 -0.27
CA TYR A 93 -9.89 -11.05 0.52
C TYR A 93 -9.92 -9.74 1.30
N PHE A 94 -8.78 -9.26 1.84
CA PHE A 94 -8.73 -7.95 2.50
C PHE A 94 -9.07 -6.82 1.53
N LEU A 95 -8.60 -6.90 0.28
CA LEU A 95 -8.96 -5.92 -0.76
C LEU A 95 -10.46 -5.98 -1.10
N LEU A 96 -11.03 -7.18 -1.28
CA LEU A 96 -12.44 -7.37 -1.59
C LEU A 96 -13.35 -6.80 -0.50
N ASP A 97 -13.03 -7.10 0.75
CA ASP A 97 -13.82 -6.67 1.89
C ASP A 97 -13.86 -5.15 2.02
N ALA A 98 -12.77 -4.47 1.66
CA ALA A 98 -12.69 -3.02 1.62
C ALA A 98 -13.51 -2.44 0.46
N ALA A 99 -13.39 -3.01 -0.74
CA ALA A 99 -14.12 -2.56 -1.93
C ALA A 99 -15.64 -2.58 -1.74
N ARG A 100 -16.18 -3.58 -1.03
CA ARG A 100 -17.63 -3.72 -0.83
C ARG A 100 -18.23 -2.76 0.21
N GLY A 101 -17.44 -1.85 0.81
CA GLY A 101 -17.89 -1.01 1.92
C GLY A 101 -18.31 -1.79 3.17
N ASN A 102 -18.05 -3.09 3.22
CA ASN A 102 -18.53 -3.99 4.28
C ASN A 102 -17.67 -3.94 5.55
N LYS A 103 -16.54 -3.23 5.53
CA LYS A 103 -15.63 -3.12 6.67
C LYS A 103 -15.26 -1.67 6.95
N ASN A 104 -15.50 -1.27 8.20
CA ASN A 104 -14.87 -0.09 8.77
C ASN A 104 -13.37 -0.33 8.98
N PHE A 105 -12.62 0.75 8.95
CA PHE A 105 -11.17 0.83 9.13
C PHE A 105 -10.66 -0.07 10.28
N GLU A 106 -11.36 -0.10 11.42
CA GLU A 106 -11.00 -0.86 12.62
C GLU A 106 -10.96 -2.36 12.37
N ARG A 107 -11.89 -2.88 11.55
CA ARG A 107 -11.98 -4.31 11.26
C ARG A 107 -10.79 -4.77 10.41
N ILE A 108 -10.34 -3.98 9.45
CA ILE A 108 -9.14 -4.30 8.67
C ILE A 108 -7.91 -4.34 9.57
N VAL A 109 -7.74 -3.37 10.47
CA VAL A 109 -6.62 -3.38 11.44
C VAL A 109 -6.68 -4.63 12.33
N SER A 110 -7.88 -4.99 12.82
CA SER A 110 -8.09 -6.19 13.64
C SER A 110 -7.74 -7.48 12.88
N ASP A 111 -8.18 -7.61 11.64
CA ASP A 111 -7.95 -8.81 10.83
C ASP A 111 -6.47 -8.97 10.43
N LEU A 112 -5.78 -7.85 10.15
CA LEU A 112 -4.33 -7.85 9.93
C LEU A 112 -3.57 -8.29 11.19
N LYS A 113 -3.94 -7.80 12.38
CA LYS A 113 -3.38 -8.25 13.67
C LYS A 113 -3.60 -9.75 13.90
N LYS A 114 -4.83 -10.24 13.71
CA LYS A 114 -5.17 -11.67 13.84
C LYS A 114 -4.40 -12.55 12.86
N SER A 115 -4.00 -12.00 11.72
CA SER A 115 -3.16 -12.69 10.75
C SER A 115 -1.66 -12.64 11.06
N GLY A 116 -1.25 -11.98 12.14
CA GLY A 116 0.15 -11.86 12.55
C GLY A 116 0.94 -10.79 11.77
N GLN A 117 0.26 -9.90 11.04
CA GLN A 117 0.94 -8.99 10.12
C GLN A 117 1.44 -7.67 10.73
N ASN A 118 1.21 -7.46 12.03
CA ASN A 118 1.69 -6.29 12.78
C ASN A 118 1.43 -4.95 12.06
N PRO A 119 0.15 -4.55 11.87
CA PRO A 119 -0.18 -3.29 11.22
C PRO A 119 0.18 -2.09 12.10
N VAL A 120 0.81 -1.10 11.48
CA VAL A 120 1.05 0.25 11.98
C VAL A 120 0.04 1.19 11.33
N VAL A 121 -0.61 1.99 12.14
CA VAL A 121 -1.52 3.04 11.69
C VAL A 121 -0.85 4.38 11.93
N THR A 122 -0.80 5.22 10.90
CA THR A 122 -0.42 6.63 11.02
C THR A 122 -1.61 7.48 10.61
N ARG A 123 -1.77 8.63 11.29
CA ARG A 123 -2.81 9.62 10.98
C ARG A 123 -2.11 10.90 10.51
N ASP A 124 -2.59 11.43 9.42
CA ASP A 124 -2.28 12.77 8.94
C ASP A 124 -3.59 13.56 8.88
N SER A 125 -3.55 14.85 9.23
CA SER A 125 -4.74 15.68 9.31
C SER A 125 -4.47 17.03 8.68
N ASN A 126 -5.32 17.42 7.73
CA ASN A 126 -5.21 18.67 7.02
C ASN A 126 -6.59 19.36 6.95
N PRO A 127 -6.70 20.64 7.33
CA PRO A 127 -7.96 21.40 7.24
C PRO A 127 -8.65 21.34 5.86
N ALA A 128 -7.88 21.14 4.77
CA ALA A 128 -8.42 21.11 3.42
C ALA A 128 -8.90 19.71 2.97
N SER A 129 -8.31 18.62 3.47
CA SER A 129 -8.57 17.25 3.00
C SER A 129 -9.10 16.30 4.07
N GLY A 130 -9.34 16.81 5.29
CA GLY A 130 -9.78 16.01 6.42
C GLY A 130 -8.67 15.13 7.00
N ASP A 131 -9.09 14.06 7.66
CA ASP A 131 -8.19 13.05 8.22
C ASP A 131 -7.86 11.97 7.18
N MET A 132 -6.58 11.66 7.08
CA MET A 132 -6.07 10.52 6.33
C MET A 132 -5.44 9.51 7.28
N PHE A 133 -5.89 8.26 7.20
CA PHE A 133 -5.31 7.14 7.93
C PHE A 133 -4.54 6.25 6.96
N ILE A 134 -3.28 5.98 7.29
CA ILE A 134 -2.43 5.08 6.51
C ILE A 134 -2.18 3.83 7.34
N ILE A 135 -2.49 2.66 6.79
CA ILE A 135 -2.19 1.35 7.37
C ILE A 135 -1.03 0.72 6.62
N ARG A 136 0.00 0.28 7.33
CA ARG A 136 1.12 -0.51 6.78
C ARG A 136 1.44 -1.70 7.65
N THR A 137 1.74 -2.85 7.08
CA THR A 137 2.16 -4.03 7.85
C THR A 137 3.68 -4.10 8.00
N GLN A 138 4.16 -4.44 9.20
CA GLN A 138 5.59 -4.69 9.45
C GLN A 138 5.99 -6.16 9.23
N SER A 139 5.01 -7.07 9.18
CA SER A 139 5.27 -8.50 9.02
C SER A 139 4.39 -9.04 7.89
N PRO A 140 4.94 -9.31 6.68
CA PRO A 140 4.13 -9.89 5.62
C PRO A 140 3.75 -11.34 5.89
N LEU A 141 2.72 -11.80 5.17
CA LEU A 141 2.45 -13.22 5.04
C LEU A 141 3.45 -13.88 4.08
N PRO A 142 3.65 -15.21 4.13
CA PRO A 142 4.51 -15.92 3.20
C PRO A 142 4.24 -15.56 1.73
N GLY A 143 5.29 -15.23 0.98
CA GLY A 143 5.20 -14.86 -0.43
C GLY A 143 4.61 -13.46 -0.71
N THR A 144 4.25 -12.70 0.32
CA THR A 144 3.86 -11.29 0.20
C THR A 144 4.94 -10.39 0.80
N ARG A 145 4.87 -9.08 0.59
CA ARG A 145 5.86 -8.13 1.13
C ARG A 145 5.31 -7.11 2.09
N TYR A 146 4.21 -6.46 1.72
CA TYR A 146 3.56 -5.49 2.58
C TYR A 146 2.13 -5.28 2.11
N PHE A 147 1.28 -4.95 3.07
CA PHE A 147 -0.03 -4.37 2.87
C PHE A 147 0.05 -2.87 3.09
N HIS A 148 -0.58 -2.09 2.23
CA HIS A 148 -0.69 -0.64 2.34
C HIS A 148 -2.12 -0.21 2.06
N ALA A 149 -2.71 0.58 2.94
CA ALA A 149 -4.03 1.17 2.74
C ALA A 149 -4.04 2.65 3.12
N GLN A 150 -4.84 3.44 2.41
CA GLN A 150 -5.14 4.84 2.66
C GLN A 150 -6.65 4.98 2.81
N TYR A 151 -7.07 5.51 3.95
CA TYR A 151 -8.44 5.86 4.25
C TYR A 151 -8.56 7.36 4.43
N PHE A 152 -9.62 7.96 3.89
CA PHE A 152 -10.01 9.34 4.14
C PHE A 152 -11.34 9.37 4.90
N THR A 153 -11.63 10.46 5.58
CA THR A 153 -12.94 10.71 6.19
C THR A 153 -13.80 11.61 5.31
N ASP A 154 -15.06 11.22 5.08
CA ASP A 154 -16.05 12.09 4.42
C ASP A 154 -16.56 13.22 5.35
N GLU A 155 -17.49 14.04 4.84
CA GLU A 155 -18.11 15.15 5.59
C GLU A 155 -18.89 14.68 6.84
N ASN A 156 -19.27 13.40 6.89
CA ASN A 156 -19.95 12.77 8.03
C ASN A 156 -18.97 12.06 8.97
N ASN A 157 -17.66 12.28 8.81
CA ASN A 157 -16.58 11.60 9.51
C ASN A 157 -16.56 10.07 9.32
N LYS A 158 -17.10 9.58 8.20
CA LYS A 158 -17.07 8.15 7.86
C LYS A 158 -15.80 7.84 7.07
N PRO A 159 -15.00 6.85 7.49
CA PRO A 159 -13.82 6.46 6.74
C PRO A 159 -14.22 5.72 5.45
N PHE A 160 -13.60 6.07 4.34
CA PHE A 160 -13.67 5.35 3.06
C PHE A 160 -12.26 5.05 2.56
N VAL A 161 -12.09 3.96 1.81
CA VAL A 161 -10.80 3.56 1.26
C VAL A 161 -10.52 4.34 -0.02
N GLN A 162 -9.40 5.05 -0.10
CA GLN A 162 -8.95 5.66 -1.36
C GLN A 162 -8.09 4.66 -2.14
N HIS A 163 -7.18 3.98 -1.44
CA HIS A 163 -6.21 3.08 -2.04
C HIS A 163 -5.91 1.95 -1.08
N MET A 164 -5.90 0.71 -1.56
CA MET A 164 -5.49 -0.45 -0.80
C MET A 164 -4.77 -1.44 -1.70
N SER A 165 -3.57 -1.86 -1.31
CA SER A 165 -2.73 -2.70 -2.14
C SER A 165 -1.84 -3.64 -1.33
N PHE A 166 -1.39 -4.70 -1.97
CA PHE A 166 -0.29 -5.52 -1.48
C PHE A 166 0.58 -6.01 -2.65
N GLU A 167 1.76 -6.49 -2.31
CA GLU A 167 2.66 -7.15 -3.27
C GLU A 167 2.79 -8.65 -3.02
N PHE A 168 2.89 -9.39 -4.12
CA PHE A 168 3.14 -10.81 -4.18
C PHE A 168 4.44 -11.09 -4.95
N GLN A 169 5.21 -12.07 -4.47
CA GLN A 169 6.54 -12.39 -4.96
C GLN A 169 6.58 -12.65 -6.49
N PRO A 170 7.68 -12.28 -7.16
CA PRO A 170 7.87 -12.60 -8.56
C PRO A 170 7.94 -14.11 -8.79
N GLY A 171 7.53 -14.54 -9.98
CA GLY A 171 7.58 -15.93 -10.38
C GLY A 171 6.94 -16.16 -11.75
N PRO A 172 7.28 -17.26 -12.46
CA PRO A 172 6.76 -17.56 -13.79
C PRO A 172 5.23 -17.64 -13.85
N THR A 173 4.57 -18.01 -12.75
CA THR A 173 3.11 -18.11 -12.65
C THR A 173 2.46 -17.03 -11.80
N SER A 174 3.24 -16.13 -11.17
CA SER A 174 2.71 -15.20 -10.16
C SER A 174 1.62 -14.29 -10.70
N MET A 175 1.77 -13.78 -11.93
CA MET A 175 0.73 -12.96 -12.57
C MET A 175 -0.56 -13.75 -12.81
N ALA A 176 -0.44 -14.97 -13.36
CA ALA A 176 -1.59 -15.83 -13.60
C ALA A 176 -2.28 -16.26 -12.29
N ASP A 177 -1.50 -16.60 -11.26
CA ASP A 177 -2.01 -16.95 -9.92
C ASP A 177 -2.75 -15.78 -9.27
N ALA A 178 -2.22 -14.55 -9.40
CA ALA A 178 -2.88 -13.33 -8.91
C ALA A 178 -4.19 -13.04 -9.65
N VAL A 179 -4.19 -13.09 -10.99
CA VAL A 179 -5.39 -12.89 -11.82
C VAL A 179 -6.46 -13.94 -11.49
N GLN A 180 -6.11 -15.22 -11.42
CA GLN A 180 -7.07 -16.27 -11.07
C GLN A 180 -7.62 -16.11 -9.65
N THR A 181 -6.78 -15.66 -8.71
CA THR A 181 -7.21 -15.40 -7.34
C THR A 181 -8.20 -14.24 -7.29
N ALA A 182 -7.93 -13.15 -8.00
CA ALA A 182 -8.84 -12.02 -8.13
C ALA A 182 -10.18 -12.44 -8.74
N ILE A 183 -10.16 -13.13 -9.88
CA ILE A 183 -11.39 -13.61 -10.56
C ILE A 183 -12.25 -14.44 -9.60
N ARG A 184 -11.65 -15.38 -8.86
CA ARG A 184 -12.39 -16.22 -7.91
C ARG A 184 -12.94 -15.43 -6.72
N ASN A 185 -12.11 -14.60 -6.09
CA ASN A 185 -12.49 -13.92 -4.86
C ASN A 185 -13.52 -12.82 -5.11
N PHE A 186 -13.36 -12.05 -6.19
CA PHE A 186 -14.24 -10.94 -6.54
C PHE A 186 -15.41 -11.35 -7.45
N ALA A 187 -15.44 -12.60 -7.94
CA ALA A 187 -16.39 -13.08 -8.95
C ALA A 187 -16.39 -12.24 -10.23
N LEU A 188 -15.20 -11.95 -10.75
CA LEU A 188 -15.00 -11.03 -11.88
C LEU A 188 -15.31 -11.70 -13.22
N GLY A 189 -15.84 -10.91 -14.15
CA GLY A 189 -15.94 -11.24 -15.57
C GLY A 189 -14.67 -10.87 -16.34
N GLU A 190 -14.85 -10.52 -17.61
CA GLU A 190 -13.76 -10.01 -18.45
C GLU A 190 -13.23 -8.66 -17.94
N PRO A 191 -11.90 -8.41 -18.03
CA PRO A 191 -11.30 -7.16 -17.61
C PRO A 191 -11.63 -6.01 -18.55
N THR A 192 -11.60 -4.79 -18.01
CA THR A 192 -11.80 -3.54 -18.76
C THR A 192 -10.52 -3.11 -19.49
N ASP A 193 -9.33 -3.45 -18.95
CA ASP A 193 -8.05 -3.31 -19.65
C ASP A 193 -7.20 -4.57 -19.44
N ARG A 194 -6.49 -5.00 -20.49
CA ARG A 194 -5.59 -6.16 -20.46
C ARG A 194 -4.38 -5.93 -21.36
N LYS A 195 -3.21 -5.98 -20.74
CA LYS A 195 -1.87 -5.94 -21.35
C LYS A 195 -1.04 -7.11 -20.82
N ALA A 196 0.18 -7.28 -21.32
CA ALA A 196 1.05 -8.39 -20.90
C ALA A 196 1.41 -8.35 -19.40
N ASP A 197 1.57 -7.14 -18.85
CA ASP A 197 2.01 -6.88 -17.48
C ASP A 197 0.94 -6.18 -16.63
N PHE A 198 -0.28 -6.03 -17.14
CA PHE A 198 -1.35 -5.26 -16.47
C PHE A 198 -2.74 -5.79 -16.80
N VAL A 199 -3.59 -5.92 -15.78
CA VAL A 199 -5.01 -6.26 -15.95
C VAL A 199 -5.84 -5.43 -14.97
N GLN A 200 -6.97 -4.91 -15.43
CA GLN A 200 -7.88 -4.09 -14.62
C GLN A 200 -9.34 -4.54 -14.78
N TRP A 201 -10.11 -4.42 -13.70
CA TRP A 201 -11.55 -4.56 -13.67
C TRP A 201 -12.18 -3.37 -12.97
N ASP A 202 -13.34 -2.98 -13.44
CA ASP A 202 -14.23 -2.10 -12.69
C ASP A 202 -15.01 -2.96 -11.69
N LEU A 203 -14.97 -2.60 -10.41
CA LEU A 203 -15.68 -3.33 -9.36
C LEU A 203 -17.12 -2.84 -9.23
N ASP A 204 -17.29 -1.53 -9.27
CA ASP A 204 -18.55 -0.80 -9.26
C ASP A 204 -18.34 0.60 -9.88
N GLU A 205 -19.19 1.57 -9.55
CA GLU A 205 -19.07 2.97 -10.01
C GLU A 205 -17.85 3.67 -9.42
N ASP A 206 -17.46 3.31 -8.20
CA ASP A 206 -16.48 4.04 -7.39
C ASP A 206 -15.10 3.39 -7.40
N TYR A 207 -14.98 2.07 -7.62
CA TYR A 207 -13.73 1.33 -7.44
C TYR A 207 -13.27 0.57 -8.67
N VAL A 208 -11.95 0.49 -8.81
CA VAL A 208 -11.25 -0.44 -9.71
C VAL A 208 -10.41 -1.43 -8.92
N LEU A 209 -10.25 -2.62 -9.47
CA LEU A 209 -9.20 -3.55 -9.11
C LEU A 209 -8.21 -3.62 -10.27
N TRP A 210 -6.93 -3.42 -10.00
CA TRP A 210 -5.88 -3.67 -10.98
C TRP A 210 -4.77 -4.54 -10.42
N ILE A 211 -4.13 -5.28 -11.34
CA ILE A 211 -3.00 -6.17 -11.08
C ILE A 211 -1.90 -5.78 -12.06
N LYS A 212 -0.72 -5.45 -11.56
CA LYS A 212 0.44 -5.08 -12.37
C LYS A 212 1.65 -5.93 -12.02
N GLN A 213 2.33 -6.46 -13.03
CA GLN A 213 3.67 -7.02 -12.90
C GLN A 213 4.70 -5.89 -13.01
N LYS A 214 5.39 -5.59 -11.90
CA LYS A 214 6.36 -4.50 -11.82
C LYS A 214 7.64 -4.84 -12.60
N ALA A 215 7.99 -3.98 -13.55
CA ALA A 215 9.27 -4.02 -14.26
C ALA A 215 10.37 -3.32 -13.45
N ALA A 216 11.64 -3.48 -13.85
CA ALA A 216 12.77 -2.85 -13.16
C ALA A 216 12.62 -1.33 -12.97
N LYS A 217 12.04 -0.63 -13.96
CA LYS A 217 11.76 0.81 -13.89
C LYS A 217 10.74 1.18 -12.80
N ASP A 218 9.81 0.29 -12.48
CA ASP A 218 8.79 0.51 -11.44
C ASP A 218 9.35 0.34 -10.02
N LEU A 219 10.58 -0.19 -9.89
CA LEU A 219 11.23 -0.48 -8.61
C LEU A 219 12.31 0.54 -8.23
N LYS A 220 12.89 1.23 -9.21
CA LYS A 220 14.08 2.08 -9.02
C LYS A 220 13.82 3.30 -8.13
N ASP A 221 12.63 3.89 -8.25
CA ASP A 221 12.30 5.18 -7.64
C ASP A 221 11.12 5.08 -6.65
N ASP A 222 10.88 3.91 -6.03
CA ASP A 222 9.83 3.78 -5.03
C ASP A 222 10.27 4.44 -3.71
N PRO A 223 9.64 5.57 -3.30
CA PRO A 223 10.09 6.34 -2.15
C PRO A 223 9.77 5.66 -0.81
N PHE A 224 9.02 4.56 -0.83
CA PHE A 224 8.53 3.90 0.36
C PHE A 224 9.22 2.57 0.65
N LYS A 225 9.94 1.99 -0.33
CA LYS A 225 10.43 0.61 -0.24
C LYS A 225 11.83 0.45 -0.80
N ALA A 226 12.61 -0.37 -0.12
CA ALA A 226 13.85 -0.89 -0.65
C ALA A 226 13.56 -2.15 -1.47
N TYR A 227 13.74 -2.08 -2.78
CA TYR A 227 13.74 -3.24 -3.67
C TYR A 227 15.17 -3.70 -3.95
N ASP A 228 15.37 -5.00 -4.10
CA ASP A 228 16.53 -5.58 -4.78
C ASP A 228 16.18 -5.75 -6.27
N PRO A 229 16.77 -4.94 -7.17
CA PRO A 229 16.49 -5.02 -8.60
C PRO A 229 16.81 -6.39 -9.23
N LYS A 230 17.58 -7.27 -8.57
CA LYS A 230 17.91 -8.59 -9.08
C LYS A 230 16.84 -9.62 -8.79
N THR A 231 16.18 -9.53 -7.65
CA THR A 231 15.21 -10.53 -7.18
C THR A 231 13.77 -10.08 -7.32
N ASP A 232 13.52 -8.77 -7.45
CA ASP A 232 12.18 -8.22 -7.29
C ASP A 232 11.50 -7.84 -8.60
N VAL A 233 12.24 -7.88 -9.71
CA VAL A 233 11.67 -7.68 -11.04
C VAL A 233 10.63 -8.77 -11.31
N GLY A 234 9.43 -8.35 -11.71
CA GLY A 234 8.29 -9.23 -11.88
C GLY A 234 7.40 -9.36 -10.63
N THR A 235 7.67 -8.59 -9.56
CA THR A 235 6.77 -8.50 -8.39
C THR A 235 5.36 -8.15 -8.86
N ILE A 236 4.36 -8.83 -8.32
CA ILE A 236 2.97 -8.56 -8.68
C ILE A 236 2.38 -7.62 -7.63
N GLN A 237 1.88 -6.47 -8.07
CA GLN A 237 1.12 -5.55 -7.24
C GLN A 237 -0.36 -5.73 -7.56
N MET A 238 -1.17 -5.94 -6.53
CA MET A 238 -2.63 -6.01 -6.64
C MET A 238 -3.23 -4.89 -5.79
N THR A 239 -4.13 -4.11 -6.38
CA THR A 239 -4.62 -2.86 -5.79
C THR A 239 -6.11 -2.70 -6.05
N VAL A 240 -6.84 -2.32 -5.01
CA VAL A 240 -8.16 -1.69 -5.10
C VAL A 240 -8.00 -0.21 -4.86
N GLU A 241 -8.58 0.60 -5.74
CA GLU A 241 -8.41 2.04 -5.77
C GLU A 241 -9.73 2.72 -6.15
N LEU A 242 -10.01 3.85 -5.49
CA LEU A 242 -11.12 4.73 -5.85
C LEU A 242 -10.84 5.30 -7.25
N LYS A 243 -11.83 5.27 -8.14
CA LYS A 243 -11.75 5.86 -9.48
C LYS A 243 -11.59 7.37 -9.34
N ILE A 244 -10.38 7.86 -9.56
CA ILE A 244 -10.10 9.29 -9.68
C ILE A 244 -10.05 9.60 -11.18
N HIS A 245 -11.20 9.52 -11.86
CA HIS A 245 -11.30 9.93 -13.25
C HIS A 245 -12.28 11.11 -13.38
N ASP A 246 -11.73 12.20 -13.92
CA ASP A 246 -12.42 13.41 -14.35
C ASP A 246 -13.52 13.04 -15.37
N ASP A 247 -14.78 12.98 -14.95
CA ASP A 247 -15.93 13.00 -15.86
C ASP A 247 -16.08 14.35 -16.60
N GLY A 248 -15.01 15.17 -16.64
CA GLY A 248 -15.00 16.55 -17.09
C GLY A 248 -15.02 16.77 -18.60
N ASP A 249 -15.03 15.73 -19.44
CA ASP A 249 -14.98 15.89 -20.91
C ASP A 249 -16.12 15.20 -21.67
N LYS A 250 -17.32 15.09 -21.08
CA LYS A 250 -18.54 15.06 -21.92
C LYS A 250 -18.88 16.48 -22.38
N SER A 251 -18.00 17.01 -23.22
CA SER A 251 -18.24 18.12 -24.14
C SER A 251 -19.62 17.96 -24.77
N HIS A 252 -20.51 18.92 -24.47
CA HIS A 252 -21.71 19.21 -25.23
C HIS A 252 -21.36 19.34 -26.72
N SER A 253 -21.50 18.26 -27.48
CA SER A 253 -21.51 18.31 -28.94
C SER A 253 -22.97 18.42 -29.39
N HIS A 254 -23.31 19.67 -29.71
CA HIS A 254 -24.36 20.20 -30.58
C HIS A 254 -25.70 19.47 -30.71
#